data_AF-A0A6M1ZQ77-F1
#
_entry.id   AF-A0A6M1ZQ77-F1
#
_cell.length_a   1.000
_cell.length_b   1.000
_cell.length_c   1.000
_cell.angle_alpha   90.00
_cell.angle_beta   90.00
_cell.angle_gamma   90.00
#
_symmetry.space_group_name_H-M   'P 1'
#
loop_
_entity.id
_entity.type
_entity.pdbx_description
1 polymer ?
#
loop_
_entity_poly.entity_id
_entity_poly.type
_entity_poly.pdbx_seq_one_letter_code
_entity_poly.pdbx_strand_id
1 'polypeptide(L)'
;MNVTAKELKATKKTIDRLASLFLPEKKLTQIVLWSVIPSVLLLLSVGLSFINRSPITLYIPVVAITTLCLSIYYRTIGFYISFVGLLFFALIFYRAIPFDQRLWQMEILFSFAIDSFIILLAIEEVEALLGQLETKSLENQERVHSISHEQQETEKKWDEERKAFEAEIERWKTEAEQRRIDKQNDEKRFVLMHSELEMLTSQKEELISDAFEARSSASERLRRLEEQIQETERLAATLLLRLLMLSSCAKKHGSRDSTSSSAPNLKRSRRPSHKRAKISSKLKGRSLLMQ
;
A
#
# COMPACT_ATOMS: atom_id res chain seq x y z
N MET A 1 -1.62 -12.96 -18.24
CA MET A 1 -2.56 -14.07 -18.00
C MET A 1 -1.96 -15.31 -17.30
N ASN A 2 -0.65 -15.42 -17.04
CA ASN A 2 -0.06 -16.63 -16.41
C ASN A 2 -0.17 -16.75 -14.88
N VAL A 3 -0.77 -15.77 -14.18
CA VAL A 3 -0.84 -15.75 -12.70
C VAL A 3 -1.82 -16.81 -12.17
N THR A 4 -3.02 -16.87 -12.78
CA THR A 4 -4.13 -17.72 -12.33
C THR A 4 -3.78 -19.22 -12.30
N ALA A 5 -3.07 -19.73 -13.30
CA ALA A 5 -2.67 -21.15 -13.35
C ALA A 5 -1.62 -21.52 -12.29
N LYS A 6 -0.83 -20.54 -11.80
CA LYS A 6 0.18 -20.76 -10.75
C LYS A 6 -0.48 -20.77 -9.38
N GLU A 7 -1.44 -19.88 -9.15
CA GLU A 7 -2.26 -19.84 -7.95
C GLU A 7 -3.19 -21.05 -7.84
N LEU A 8 -3.84 -21.48 -8.94
CA LEU A 8 -4.69 -22.68 -8.94
C LEU A 8 -3.92 -23.96 -8.58
N LYS A 9 -2.63 -24.04 -8.95
CA LYS A 9 -1.74 -25.13 -8.52
C LYS A 9 -1.32 -25.00 -7.06
N ALA A 10 -1.19 -23.79 -6.53
CA ALA A 10 -0.88 -23.55 -5.12
C ALA A 10 -2.09 -23.88 -4.22
N THR A 11 -3.30 -23.46 -4.61
CA THR A 11 -4.54 -23.78 -3.89
C THR A 11 -4.86 -25.27 -3.94
N LYS A 12 -4.74 -25.93 -5.10
CA LYS A 12 -4.89 -27.39 -5.18
C LYS A 12 -3.89 -28.12 -4.28
N LYS A 13 -2.61 -27.72 -4.29
CA LYS A 13 -1.57 -28.33 -3.44
C LYS A 13 -1.78 -28.08 -1.95
N THR A 14 -2.44 -26.99 -1.55
CA THR A 14 -2.81 -26.76 -0.14
C THR A 14 -4.05 -27.54 0.25
N ILE A 15 -5.04 -27.68 -0.64
CA ILE A 15 -6.21 -28.54 -0.44
C ILE A 15 -5.80 -30.01 -0.32
N ASP A 16 -4.96 -30.53 -1.23
CA ASP A 16 -4.45 -31.91 -1.16
C ASP A 16 -3.65 -32.15 0.13
N ARG A 17 -2.91 -31.15 0.62
CA ARG A 17 -2.21 -31.20 1.92
C ARG A 17 -3.17 -31.22 3.11
N LEU A 18 -4.20 -30.37 3.09
CA LEU A 18 -5.25 -30.35 4.11
C LEU A 18 -6.01 -31.69 4.15
N ALA A 19 -6.39 -32.23 2.99
CA ALA A 19 -7.00 -33.55 2.89
C ALA A 19 -6.11 -34.66 3.50
N SER A 20 -4.80 -34.65 3.20
CA SER A 20 -3.84 -35.59 3.80
C SER A 20 -3.58 -35.38 5.29
N LEU A 21 -3.93 -34.21 5.82
CA LEU A 21 -3.87 -33.88 7.25
C LEU A 21 -5.08 -34.43 8.01
N PHE A 22 -6.28 -34.35 7.42
CA PHE A 22 -7.52 -34.80 8.05
C PHE A 22 -7.63 -36.32 8.19
N LEU A 23 -7.12 -37.10 7.23
CA LEU A 23 -7.25 -38.56 7.24
C LEU A 23 -5.92 -39.24 6.85
N PRO A 24 -5.16 -39.80 7.81
CA PRO A 24 -4.09 -40.74 7.50
C PRO A 24 -4.72 -42.07 7.02
N GLU A 25 -4.98 -42.18 5.71
CA GLU A 25 -5.66 -43.31 5.05
C GLU A 25 -5.14 -44.69 5.49
N LYS A 26 -3.82 -44.78 5.77
CA LYS A 26 -3.14 -45.98 6.28
C LYS A 26 -3.62 -46.42 7.67
N LYS A 27 -3.92 -45.48 8.56
CA LYS A 27 -4.46 -45.80 9.91
C LYS A 27 -5.93 -46.20 9.83
N LEU A 28 -6.72 -45.54 8.97
CA LEU A 28 -8.12 -45.90 8.77
C LEU A 28 -8.26 -47.32 8.22
N THR A 29 -7.45 -47.68 7.22
CA THR A 29 -7.40 -49.05 6.68
C THR A 29 -6.89 -50.07 7.71
N GLN A 30 -5.93 -49.71 8.57
CA GLN A 30 -5.51 -50.55 9.70
C GLN A 30 -6.64 -50.77 10.71
N ILE A 31 -7.40 -49.73 11.10
CA ILE A 31 -8.57 -49.84 11.99
C ILE A 31 -9.64 -50.77 11.39
N VAL A 32 -9.96 -50.59 10.10
CA VAL A 32 -10.94 -51.45 9.40
C VAL A 32 -10.46 -52.90 9.34
N LEU A 33 -9.17 -53.14 9.08
CA LEU A 33 -8.61 -54.48 9.06
C LEU A 33 -8.73 -55.17 10.43
N TRP A 34 -8.33 -54.48 11.51
CA TRP A 34 -8.40 -55.03 12.87
C TRP A 34 -9.83 -55.17 13.40
N SER A 35 -10.82 -54.41 12.93
CA SER A 35 -12.23 -54.63 13.29
C SER A 35 -12.89 -55.80 12.55
N VAL A 36 -12.44 -56.09 11.32
CA VAL A 36 -13.00 -57.16 10.48
C VAL A 36 -12.43 -58.53 10.80
N ILE A 37 -11.10 -58.66 11.02
CA ILE A 37 -10.43 -59.94 11.29
C ILE A 37 -11.13 -60.76 12.41
N PRO A 38 -11.43 -60.20 13.60
CA PRO A 38 -12.00 -60.98 14.69
C PRO A 38 -13.45 -61.39 14.42
N SER A 39 -14.20 -60.57 13.70
CA SER A 39 -15.57 -60.87 13.26
C SER A 39 -15.61 -62.06 12.30
N VAL A 40 -14.64 -62.16 11.40
CA VAL A 40 -14.50 -63.30 10.46
C VAL A 40 -14.07 -64.58 11.17
N LEU A 41 -13.14 -64.48 12.12
CA LEU A 41 -12.69 -65.61 12.94
C LEU A 41 -13.83 -66.21 13.79
N LEU A 42 -14.59 -65.36 14.49
CA LEU A 42 -15.80 -65.78 15.21
C LEU A 42 -16.80 -66.50 14.31
N LEU A 43 -17.06 -65.96 13.11
CA LEU A 43 -18.00 -66.56 12.17
C LEU A 43 -17.53 -67.95 11.73
N LEU A 44 -16.22 -68.14 11.56
CA LEU A 44 -15.60 -69.42 11.23
C LEU A 44 -15.74 -70.43 12.38
N SER A 45 -15.39 -70.06 13.62
CA SER A 45 -15.50 -70.95 14.79
C SER A 45 -16.95 -71.30 15.15
N VAL A 46 -17.89 -70.36 14.97
CA VAL A 46 -19.34 -70.65 15.07
C VAL A 46 -19.77 -71.59 13.94
N GLY A 47 -19.30 -71.38 12.70
CA GLY A 47 -19.55 -72.27 11.56
C GLY A 47 -19.06 -73.70 11.80
N LEU A 48 -17.83 -73.88 12.29
CA LEU A 48 -17.26 -75.17 12.67
C LEU A 48 -18.10 -75.89 13.75
N SER A 49 -18.67 -75.14 14.68
CA SER A 49 -19.57 -75.68 15.72
C SER A 49 -20.88 -76.26 15.15
N PHE A 50 -21.37 -75.75 14.00
CA PHE A 50 -22.57 -76.29 13.33
C PHE A 50 -22.31 -77.54 12.49
N ILE A 51 -21.08 -77.81 12.08
CA ILE A 51 -20.73 -79.01 11.29
C ILE A 51 -20.97 -80.29 12.11
N ASN A 52 -20.56 -80.28 13.39
CA ASN A 52 -20.80 -81.40 14.29
C ASN A 52 -22.13 -81.22 15.03
N ARG A 53 -23.20 -81.70 14.39
CA ARG A 53 -24.63 -81.55 14.74
C ARG A 53 -25.07 -82.25 16.05
N SER A 54 -24.15 -82.45 17.00
CA SER A 54 -24.47 -82.98 18.33
C SER A 54 -25.24 -81.95 19.17
N PRO A 55 -26.25 -82.36 19.97
CA PRO A 55 -26.95 -81.44 20.86
C PRO A 55 -26.04 -80.88 21.96
N ILE A 56 -24.92 -81.55 22.25
CA ILE A 56 -23.92 -81.12 23.23
C ILE A 56 -23.08 -79.97 22.67
N THR A 57 -22.83 -79.89 21.36
CA THR A 57 -22.05 -78.78 20.76
C THR A 57 -22.76 -77.42 20.89
N LEU A 58 -24.08 -77.40 21.14
CA LEU A 58 -24.89 -76.17 21.18
C LEU A 58 -24.59 -75.25 22.37
N TYR A 59 -23.93 -75.71 23.45
CA TYR A 59 -23.54 -74.80 24.53
C TYR A 59 -22.44 -73.83 24.10
N ILE A 60 -21.54 -74.22 23.18
CA ILE A 60 -20.39 -73.42 22.75
C ILE A 60 -20.83 -72.08 22.14
N PRO A 61 -21.73 -72.01 21.13
CA PRO A 61 -22.19 -70.73 20.60
C PRO A 61 -22.97 -69.88 21.62
N VAL A 62 -23.66 -70.50 22.60
CA VAL A 62 -24.32 -69.75 23.68
C VAL A 62 -23.30 -69.12 24.62
N VAL A 63 -22.28 -69.87 25.04
CA VAL A 63 -21.15 -69.35 25.83
C VAL A 63 -20.40 -68.27 25.03
N ALA A 64 -20.22 -68.45 23.73
CA ALA A 64 -19.59 -67.46 22.85
C ALA A 64 -20.34 -66.13 22.81
N ILE A 65 -21.67 -66.16 22.61
CA ILE A 65 -22.50 -64.95 22.60
C ILE A 65 -22.46 -64.25 23.97
N THR A 66 -22.60 -65.00 25.07
CA THR A 66 -22.52 -64.40 26.42
C THR A 66 -21.13 -63.81 26.73
N THR A 67 -20.05 -64.47 26.29
CA THR A 67 -18.66 -63.99 26.37
C THR A 67 -18.49 -62.68 25.61
N LEU A 68 -19.02 -62.59 24.38
CA LEU A 68 -18.99 -61.37 23.57
C LEU A 68 -19.76 -60.23 24.24
N CYS A 69 -20.97 -60.49 24.74
CA CYS A 69 -21.76 -59.48 25.47
C CYS A 69 -21.05 -58.99 26.74
N LEU A 70 -20.45 -59.88 27.53
CA LEU A 70 -19.66 -59.48 28.71
C LEU A 70 -18.40 -58.70 28.32
N SER A 71 -17.68 -59.13 27.26
CA SER A 71 -16.47 -58.45 26.79
C SER A 71 -16.75 -57.05 26.26
N ILE A 72 -17.89 -56.83 25.61
CA ILE A 72 -18.30 -55.49 25.13
C ILE A 72 -18.65 -54.58 26.32
N TYR A 73 -19.37 -55.08 27.33
CA TYR A 73 -19.84 -54.25 28.45
C TYR A 73 -18.79 -54.01 29.53
N TYR A 74 -18.02 -55.04 29.90
CA TYR A 74 -17.03 -55.01 30.99
C TYR A 74 -15.58 -55.03 30.51
N ARG A 75 -15.33 -54.87 29.19
CA ARG A 75 -13.99 -54.80 28.57
C ARG A 75 -13.08 -55.96 29.01
N THR A 76 -11.82 -55.66 29.35
CA THR A 76 -10.81 -56.62 29.82
C THR A 76 -11.27 -57.43 31.05
N ILE A 77 -12.01 -56.83 31.98
CA ILE A 77 -12.54 -57.53 33.16
C ILE A 77 -13.61 -58.54 32.73
N GLY A 78 -14.50 -58.14 31.81
CA GLY A 78 -15.49 -59.03 31.19
C GLY A 78 -14.84 -60.21 30.46
N PHE A 79 -13.72 -59.96 29.78
CA PHE A 79 -12.92 -61.00 29.13
C PHE A 79 -12.37 -62.02 30.14
N TYR A 80 -11.69 -61.57 31.19
CA TYR A 80 -11.15 -62.48 32.21
C TYR A 80 -12.23 -63.31 32.90
N ILE A 81 -13.36 -62.69 33.25
CA ILE A 81 -14.52 -63.39 33.84
C ILE A 81 -15.04 -64.46 32.88
N SER A 82 -15.18 -64.12 31.59
CA SER A 82 -15.69 -65.04 30.58
C SER A 82 -14.73 -66.19 30.27
N PHE A 83 -13.42 -65.93 30.21
CA PHE A 83 -12.39 -66.95 30.02
C PHE A 83 -12.32 -67.94 31.20
N VAL A 84 -12.32 -67.43 32.43
CA VAL A 84 -12.37 -68.27 33.65
C VAL A 84 -13.68 -69.06 33.72
N GLY A 85 -14.80 -68.43 33.37
CA GLY A 85 -16.10 -69.09 33.26
C GLY A 85 -16.10 -70.22 32.22
N LEU A 86 -15.56 -69.97 31.04
CA LEU A 86 -15.45 -70.96 29.95
C LEU A 86 -14.56 -72.15 30.34
N LEU A 87 -13.44 -71.91 31.04
CA LEU A 87 -12.57 -72.96 31.56
C LEU A 87 -13.25 -73.78 32.66
N PHE A 88 -14.00 -73.12 33.56
CA PHE A 88 -14.80 -73.78 34.60
C PHE A 88 -15.94 -74.63 34.01
N PHE A 89 -16.67 -74.10 33.01
CA PHE A 89 -17.67 -74.86 32.26
C PHE A 89 -17.04 -76.06 31.55
N ALA A 90 -15.90 -75.89 30.88
CA ALA A 90 -15.20 -76.98 30.23
C ALA A 90 -14.85 -78.10 31.22
N LEU A 91 -14.32 -77.79 32.41
CA LEU A 91 -14.00 -78.78 33.44
C LEU A 91 -15.23 -79.56 33.93
N ILE A 92 -16.39 -78.90 34.07
CA ILE A 92 -17.65 -79.55 34.47
C ILE A 92 -18.16 -80.48 33.37
N PHE A 93 -18.26 -79.97 32.13
CA PHE A 93 -18.87 -80.69 31.02
C PHE A 93 -17.94 -81.76 30.41
N TYR A 94 -16.61 -81.68 30.60
CA TYR A 94 -15.65 -82.69 30.15
C TYR A 94 -15.98 -84.11 30.61
N ARG A 95 -16.54 -84.27 31.82
CA ARG A 95 -17.00 -85.57 32.34
C ARG A 95 -18.27 -86.09 31.66
N ALA A 96 -19.15 -85.21 31.19
CA ALA A 96 -20.41 -85.56 30.53
C ALA A 96 -20.25 -85.87 29.03
N ILE A 97 -19.17 -85.41 28.40
CA ILE A 97 -18.90 -85.65 26.97
C ILE A 97 -18.40 -87.09 26.76
N PRO A 98 -18.97 -87.86 25.80
CA PRO A 98 -18.49 -89.20 25.45
C PRO A 98 -17.08 -89.13 24.84
N PHE A 99 -16.26 -90.15 25.09
CA PHE A 99 -14.82 -90.12 24.82
C PHE A 99 -14.48 -89.71 23.37
N ASP A 100 -15.20 -90.27 22.40
CA ASP A 100 -15.01 -90.04 20.96
C ASP A 100 -15.24 -88.58 20.51
N GLN A 101 -15.98 -87.80 21.30
CA GLN A 101 -16.28 -86.39 21.02
C GLN A 101 -15.39 -85.42 21.80
N ARG A 102 -14.60 -85.88 22.78
CA ARG A 102 -13.81 -85.01 23.65
C ARG A 102 -12.74 -84.22 22.91
N LEU A 103 -12.02 -84.86 21.99
CA LEU A 103 -10.97 -84.19 21.21
C LEU A 103 -11.55 -83.04 20.39
N TRP A 104 -12.64 -83.29 19.66
CA TRP A 104 -13.34 -82.28 18.86
C TRP A 104 -13.90 -81.11 19.70
N GLN A 105 -14.51 -81.42 20.85
CA GLN A 105 -15.02 -80.40 21.77
C GLN A 105 -13.89 -79.53 22.35
N MET A 106 -12.75 -80.14 22.72
CA MET A 106 -11.57 -79.40 23.20
C MET A 106 -10.89 -78.58 22.10
N GLU A 107 -10.89 -79.06 20.85
CA GLU A 107 -10.36 -78.33 19.69
C GLU A 107 -11.18 -77.07 19.38
N ILE A 108 -12.51 -77.18 19.33
CA ILE A 108 -13.40 -76.01 19.18
C ILE A 108 -13.23 -75.04 20.36
N LEU A 109 -13.17 -75.55 21.60
CA LEU A 109 -12.98 -74.71 22.79
C LEU A 109 -11.65 -73.94 22.74
N PHE A 110 -10.58 -74.59 22.28
CA PHE A 110 -9.25 -73.99 22.13
C PHE A 110 -9.22 -72.96 20.99
N SER A 111 -9.85 -73.26 19.85
CA SER A 111 -10.07 -72.30 18.75
C SER A 111 -10.80 -71.06 19.25
N PHE A 112 -11.91 -71.25 19.98
CA PHE A 112 -12.69 -70.15 20.53
C PHE A 112 -11.90 -69.33 21.57
N ALA A 113 -11.05 -69.96 22.38
CA ALA A 113 -10.16 -69.26 23.31
C ALA A 113 -9.09 -68.40 22.59
N ILE A 114 -8.55 -68.90 21.47
CA ILE A 114 -7.62 -68.14 20.61
C ILE A 114 -8.35 -66.97 19.93
N ASP A 115 -9.52 -67.20 19.35
CA ASP A 115 -10.32 -66.14 18.72
C ASP A 115 -10.70 -65.06 19.74
N SER A 116 -11.11 -65.47 20.94
CA SER A 116 -11.35 -64.58 22.08
C SER A 116 -10.13 -63.70 22.37
N PHE A 117 -8.93 -64.28 22.44
CA PHE A 117 -7.70 -63.52 22.67
C PHE A 117 -7.36 -62.56 21.51
N ILE A 118 -7.59 -62.97 20.25
CA ILE A 118 -7.40 -62.11 19.07
C ILE A 118 -8.39 -60.93 19.08
N ILE A 119 -9.64 -61.14 19.48
CA ILE A 119 -10.64 -60.07 19.66
C ILE A 119 -10.15 -59.05 20.69
N LEU A 120 -9.60 -59.51 21.82
CA LEU A 120 -9.12 -58.61 22.88
C LEU A 120 -8.00 -57.70 22.36
N LEU A 121 -6.98 -58.28 21.72
CA LEU A 121 -5.86 -57.53 21.12
C LEU A 121 -6.33 -56.56 20.03
N ALA A 122 -7.30 -56.98 19.21
CA ALA A 122 -7.86 -56.14 18.15
C ALA A 122 -8.66 -54.96 18.71
N ILE A 123 -9.41 -55.15 19.80
CA ILE A 123 -10.10 -54.04 20.49
C ILE A 123 -9.10 -53.06 21.08
N GLU A 124 -8.05 -53.55 21.76
CA GLU A 124 -7.02 -52.69 22.36
C GLU A 124 -6.25 -51.86 21.32
N GLU A 125 -5.82 -52.47 20.21
CA GLU A 125 -5.17 -51.77 19.10
C GLU A 125 -6.12 -50.77 18.41
N VAL A 126 -7.40 -51.11 18.23
CA VAL A 126 -8.40 -50.20 17.65
C VAL A 126 -8.68 -49.03 18.59
N GLU A 127 -8.81 -49.23 19.91
CA GLU A 127 -8.96 -48.13 20.89
C GLU A 127 -7.72 -47.22 20.89
N ALA A 128 -6.51 -47.79 20.86
CA ALA A 128 -5.26 -47.03 20.80
C ALA A 128 -5.13 -46.21 19.50
N LEU A 129 -5.47 -46.79 18.35
CA LEU A 129 -5.48 -46.09 17.06
C LEU A 129 -6.57 -45.02 16.99
N LEU A 130 -7.74 -45.26 17.59
CA LEU A 130 -8.84 -44.31 17.66
C LEU A 130 -8.49 -43.10 18.54
N GLY A 131 -7.91 -43.32 19.72
CA GLY A 131 -7.43 -42.21 20.57
C GLY A 131 -6.33 -41.37 19.91
N GLN A 132 -5.43 -42.00 19.15
CA GLN A 132 -4.45 -41.29 18.30
C GLN A 132 -5.07 -40.55 17.12
N LEU A 133 -6.27 -40.93 16.66
CA LEU A 133 -7.00 -40.26 15.59
C LEU A 133 -7.82 -39.08 16.16
N GLU A 134 -8.48 -39.26 17.30
CA GLU A 134 -9.24 -38.24 18.00
C GLU A 134 -8.35 -37.07 18.45
N THR A 135 -7.22 -37.36 19.12
CA THR A 135 -6.25 -36.33 19.52
C THR A 135 -5.73 -35.51 18.33
N LYS A 136 -5.39 -36.18 17.20
CA LYS A 136 -4.99 -35.49 15.97
C LYS A 136 -6.13 -34.74 15.29
N SER A 137 -7.36 -35.24 15.37
CA SER A 137 -8.54 -34.55 14.87
C SER A 137 -8.78 -33.25 15.63
N LEU A 138 -8.64 -33.28 16.96
CA LEU A 138 -8.74 -32.08 17.81
C LEU A 138 -7.60 -31.09 17.53
N GLU A 139 -6.34 -31.54 17.46
CA GLU A 139 -5.18 -30.69 17.10
C GLU A 139 -5.37 -30.04 15.71
N ASN A 140 -5.84 -30.81 14.72
CA ASN A 140 -6.14 -30.30 13.39
C ASN A 140 -7.29 -29.29 13.40
N GLN A 141 -8.35 -29.54 14.18
CA GLN A 141 -9.49 -28.63 14.30
C GLN A 141 -9.09 -27.30 14.95
N GLU A 142 -8.30 -27.34 16.02
CA GLU A 142 -7.73 -26.16 16.68
C GLU A 142 -6.84 -25.37 15.70
N ARG A 143 -5.96 -26.06 14.96
CA ARG A 143 -5.10 -25.45 13.94
C ARG A 143 -5.86 -24.81 12.78
N VAL A 144 -6.97 -25.41 12.35
CA VAL A 144 -7.83 -24.81 11.31
C VAL A 144 -8.53 -23.57 11.85
N HIS A 145 -8.98 -23.60 13.11
CA HIS A 145 -9.56 -22.44 13.78
C HIS A 145 -8.55 -21.29 13.95
N SER A 146 -7.30 -21.57 14.34
CA SER A 146 -6.26 -20.54 14.45
C SER A 146 -5.91 -19.91 13.10
N ILE A 147 -5.76 -20.72 12.05
CA ILE A 147 -5.54 -20.22 10.67
C ILE A 147 -6.72 -19.36 10.21
N SER A 148 -7.96 -19.73 10.52
CA SER A 148 -9.15 -18.92 10.19
C SER A 148 -9.13 -17.57 10.91
N HIS A 149 -8.65 -17.51 12.15
CA HIS A 149 -8.54 -16.26 12.92
C HIS A 149 -7.42 -15.36 12.35
N GLU A 150 -6.24 -15.93 12.07
CA GLU A 150 -5.14 -15.21 11.42
C GLU A 150 -5.56 -14.66 10.05
N GLN A 151 -6.27 -15.44 9.24
CA GLN A 151 -6.81 -14.98 7.96
C GLN A 151 -7.74 -13.77 8.15
N GLN A 152 -8.70 -13.84 9.08
CA GLN A 152 -9.62 -12.72 9.34
C GLN A 152 -8.90 -11.47 9.87
N GLU A 153 -7.85 -11.62 10.69
CA GLU A 153 -7.02 -10.49 11.11
C GLU A 153 -6.24 -9.87 9.94
N THR A 154 -5.66 -10.69 9.06
CA THR A 154 -4.95 -10.17 7.90
C THR A 154 -5.89 -9.46 6.94
N GLU A 155 -7.07 -10.01 6.67
CA GLU A 155 -8.10 -9.40 5.81
C GLU A 155 -8.53 -8.02 6.33
N LYS A 156 -8.75 -7.88 7.65
CA LYS A 156 -9.01 -6.57 8.28
C LYS A 156 -7.88 -5.56 8.07
N LYS A 157 -6.62 -5.98 8.24
CA LYS A 157 -5.44 -5.12 8.01
C LYS A 157 -5.34 -4.70 6.54
N TRP A 158 -5.57 -5.61 5.60
CA TRP A 158 -5.62 -5.30 4.16
C TRP A 158 -6.73 -4.31 3.81
N ASP A 159 -7.92 -4.42 4.42
CA ASP A 159 -9.02 -3.48 4.25
C ASP A 159 -8.73 -2.09 4.86
N GLU A 160 -8.06 -2.04 6.01
CA GLU A 160 -7.60 -0.79 6.63
C GLU A 160 -6.52 -0.10 5.78
N GLU A 161 -5.49 -0.83 5.33
CA GLU A 161 -4.47 -0.33 4.41
C GLU A 161 -5.09 0.14 3.09
N ARG A 162 -6.04 -0.61 2.53
CA ARG A 162 -6.72 -0.24 1.29
C ARG A 162 -7.50 1.07 1.43
N LYS A 163 -8.23 1.27 2.54
CA LYS A 163 -8.93 2.53 2.84
C LYS A 163 -7.94 3.69 3.02
N ALA A 164 -6.79 3.45 3.66
CA ALA A 164 -5.75 4.45 3.81
C ALA A 164 -5.17 4.86 2.44
N PHE A 165 -4.85 3.89 1.56
CA PHE A 165 -4.38 4.16 0.20
C PHE A 165 -5.45 4.87 -0.67
N GLU A 166 -6.72 4.52 -0.52
CA GLU A 166 -7.81 5.16 -1.26
C GLU A 166 -7.97 6.63 -0.85
N ALA A 167 -7.94 6.93 0.46
CA ALA A 167 -7.94 8.30 0.98
C ALA A 167 -6.69 9.09 0.54
N GLU A 168 -5.52 8.47 0.52
CA GLU A 168 -4.28 9.07 0.02
C GLU A 168 -4.41 9.40 -1.47
N ILE A 169 -4.93 8.48 -2.30
CA ILE A 169 -5.18 8.70 -3.74
C ILE A 169 -6.16 9.85 -3.97
N GLU A 170 -7.26 9.93 -3.21
CA GLU A 170 -8.19 11.06 -3.29
C GLU A 170 -7.51 12.38 -2.96
N ARG A 171 -6.66 12.40 -1.92
CA ARG A 171 -5.88 13.58 -1.54
C ARG A 171 -4.95 14.03 -2.66
N TRP A 172 -4.14 13.12 -3.22
CA TRP A 172 -3.26 13.41 -4.37
C TRP A 172 -4.05 13.89 -5.60
N LYS A 173 -5.25 13.36 -5.83
CA LYS A 173 -6.14 13.78 -6.93
C LYS A 173 -6.65 15.21 -6.71
N THR A 174 -7.05 15.58 -5.49
CA THR A 174 -7.46 16.96 -5.17
C THR A 174 -6.30 17.94 -5.30
N GLU A 175 -5.10 17.57 -4.84
CA GLU A 175 -3.91 18.43 -4.96
C GLU A 175 -3.47 18.61 -6.43
N ALA A 176 -3.55 17.55 -7.23
CA ALA A 176 -3.24 17.61 -8.66
C ALA A 176 -4.21 18.55 -9.42
N GLU A 177 -5.51 18.51 -9.09
CA GLU A 177 -6.49 19.42 -9.70
C GLU A 177 -6.31 20.86 -9.21
N GLN A 178 -6.00 21.09 -7.93
CA GLN A 178 -5.68 22.42 -7.43
C GLN A 178 -4.45 23.01 -8.14
N ARG A 179 -3.35 22.24 -8.25
CA ARG A 179 -2.14 22.66 -8.99
C ARG A 179 -2.43 22.93 -10.48
N ARG A 180 -3.40 22.24 -11.09
CA ARG A 180 -3.86 22.48 -12.46
C ARG A 180 -4.58 23.83 -12.57
N ILE A 181 -5.48 24.13 -11.63
CA ILE A 181 -6.20 25.42 -11.55
C ILE A 181 -5.21 26.57 -11.33
N ASP A 182 -4.27 26.41 -10.39
CA ASP A 182 -3.25 27.43 -10.09
C ASP A 182 -2.38 27.71 -11.31
N LYS A 183 -1.91 26.67 -12.01
CA LYS A 183 -1.17 26.84 -13.28
C LYS A 183 -1.98 27.60 -14.33
N GLN A 184 -3.27 27.31 -14.48
CA GLN A 184 -4.13 28.01 -15.45
C GLN A 184 -4.33 29.49 -15.05
N ASN A 185 -4.36 29.80 -13.76
CA ASN A 185 -4.46 31.17 -13.26
C ASN A 185 -3.16 31.95 -13.44
N ASP A 186 -2.00 31.32 -13.22
CA ASP A 186 -0.69 31.93 -13.49
C ASP A 186 -0.44 32.12 -14.99
N GLU A 187 -0.93 31.23 -15.84
CA GLU A 187 -0.88 31.40 -17.31
C GLU A 187 -1.75 32.58 -17.77
N LYS A 188 -2.95 32.77 -17.20
CA LYS A 188 -3.77 33.99 -17.43
C LYS A 188 -3.05 35.25 -16.96
N ARG A 189 -2.41 35.23 -15.78
CA ARG A 189 -1.63 36.36 -15.24
C ARG A 189 -0.44 36.69 -16.13
N PHE A 190 0.25 35.68 -16.65
CA PHE A 190 1.37 35.85 -17.57
C PHE A 190 0.92 36.53 -18.87
N VAL A 191 -0.19 36.09 -19.47
CA VAL A 191 -0.78 36.72 -20.66
C VAL A 191 -1.15 38.19 -20.39
N LEU A 192 -1.78 38.48 -19.25
CA LEU A 192 -2.13 39.85 -18.86
C LEU A 192 -0.88 40.73 -18.69
N MET A 193 0.13 40.27 -17.92
CA MET A 193 1.40 40.98 -17.76
C MET A 193 2.13 41.18 -19.09
N HIS A 194 2.07 40.22 -20.01
CA HIS A 194 2.68 40.37 -21.32
C HIS A 194 1.97 41.44 -22.16
N SER A 195 0.64 41.51 -22.11
CA SER A 195 -0.13 42.57 -22.80
C SER A 195 0.07 43.95 -22.18
N GLU A 196 0.19 44.05 -20.85
CA GLU A 196 0.54 45.30 -20.16
C GLU A 196 1.95 45.76 -20.54
N LEU A 197 2.92 44.84 -20.59
CA LEU A 197 4.27 45.14 -21.05
C LEU A 197 4.29 45.61 -22.51
N GLU A 198 3.52 44.98 -23.39
CA GLU A 198 3.43 45.36 -24.81
C GLU A 198 2.83 46.78 -24.96
N MET A 199 1.75 47.09 -24.25
CA MET A 199 1.18 48.44 -24.18
C MET A 199 2.15 49.48 -23.60
N LEU A 200 2.89 49.14 -22.54
CA LEU A 200 3.90 50.03 -21.97
C LEU A 200 5.09 50.24 -22.92
N THR A 201 5.44 49.24 -23.74
CA THR A 201 6.45 49.41 -24.79
C THR A 201 5.96 50.30 -25.92
N SER A 202 4.71 50.16 -26.39
CA SER A 202 4.17 51.02 -27.45
C SER A 202 4.00 52.47 -26.99
N GLN A 203 3.48 52.71 -25.78
CA GLN A 203 3.43 54.05 -25.17
C GLN A 203 4.83 54.67 -25.00
N LYS A 204 5.83 53.87 -24.67
CA LYS A 204 7.22 54.34 -24.59
C LYS A 204 7.77 54.72 -25.98
N GLU A 205 7.47 53.92 -27.01
CA GLU A 205 7.87 54.20 -28.41
C GLU A 205 7.23 55.54 -28.89
N GLU A 206 5.95 55.72 -28.61
CA GLU A 206 5.17 56.95 -28.89
C GLU A 206 5.77 58.17 -28.18
N LEU A 207 6.00 58.09 -26.87
CA LEU A 207 6.64 59.17 -26.09
C LEU A 207 8.08 59.50 -26.55
N ILE A 208 8.81 58.54 -27.11
CA ILE A 208 10.13 58.76 -27.72
C ILE A 208 9.98 59.53 -29.04
N SER A 209 8.96 59.20 -29.85
CA SER A 209 8.63 59.92 -31.08
C SER A 209 8.24 61.37 -30.77
N ASP A 210 7.29 61.58 -29.85
CA ASP A 210 6.84 62.91 -29.41
C ASP A 210 8.01 63.75 -28.88
N ALA A 211 8.90 63.16 -28.08
CA ALA A 211 10.09 63.84 -27.58
C ALA A 211 11.09 64.20 -28.70
N PHE A 212 11.14 63.42 -29.78
CA PHE A 212 11.95 63.71 -30.96
C PHE A 212 11.35 64.84 -31.80
N GLU A 213 10.03 64.86 -32.00
CA GLU A 213 9.31 65.94 -32.69
C GLU A 213 9.32 67.26 -31.90
N ALA A 214 9.14 67.20 -30.58
CA ALA A 214 9.30 68.35 -29.69
C ALA A 214 10.73 68.91 -29.76
N ARG A 215 11.74 68.04 -29.90
CA ARG A 215 13.14 68.45 -30.06
C ARG A 215 13.43 69.03 -31.44
N SER A 216 12.90 68.47 -32.52
CA SER A 216 13.10 69.00 -33.88
C SER A 216 12.44 70.36 -34.03
N SER A 217 11.18 70.50 -33.61
CA SER A 217 10.44 71.78 -33.61
C SER A 217 11.07 72.83 -32.68
N ALA A 218 11.62 72.44 -31.53
CA ALA A 218 12.42 73.36 -30.70
C ALA A 218 13.72 73.80 -31.41
N SER A 219 14.40 72.91 -32.13
CA SER A 219 15.59 73.25 -32.90
C SER A 219 15.29 74.19 -34.09
N GLU A 220 14.14 74.01 -34.75
CA GLU A 220 13.67 74.96 -35.77
C GLU A 220 13.35 76.33 -35.18
N ARG A 221 12.68 76.38 -34.02
CA ARG A 221 12.39 77.65 -33.34
C ARG A 221 13.67 78.38 -32.93
N LEU A 222 14.66 77.66 -32.40
CA LEU A 222 15.98 78.21 -32.10
C LEU A 222 16.66 78.76 -33.36
N ARG A 223 16.61 78.02 -34.48
CA ARG A 223 17.16 78.47 -35.76
C ARG A 223 16.48 79.72 -36.30
N ARG A 224 15.14 79.80 -36.23
CA ARG A 224 14.38 81.01 -36.62
C ARG A 224 14.70 82.20 -35.72
N LEU A 225 14.91 81.98 -34.43
CA LEU A 225 15.37 83.02 -33.50
C LEU A 225 16.81 83.48 -33.82
N GLU A 226 17.70 82.57 -34.20
CA GLU A 226 19.08 82.89 -34.59
C GLU A 226 19.12 83.66 -35.92
N GLU A 227 18.26 83.29 -36.88
CA GLU A 227 18.04 84.05 -38.13
C GLU A 227 17.48 85.45 -37.85
N GLN A 228 16.48 85.59 -36.96
CA GLN A 228 15.97 86.90 -36.53
C GLN A 228 17.03 87.75 -35.80
N ILE A 229 17.86 87.13 -34.95
CA ILE A 229 18.98 87.83 -34.30
C ILE A 229 19.93 88.36 -35.39
N GLN A 230 20.34 87.54 -36.36
CA GLN A 230 21.18 88.00 -37.48
C GLN A 230 20.52 89.11 -38.31
N GLU A 231 19.21 89.09 -38.53
CA GLU A 231 18.51 90.20 -39.19
C GLU A 231 18.54 91.48 -38.35
N THR A 232 18.31 91.39 -37.03
CA THR A 232 18.42 92.56 -36.15
C THR A 232 19.85 93.09 -36.04
N GLU A 233 20.87 92.22 -36.07
CA GLU A 233 22.28 92.61 -36.11
C GLU A 233 22.63 93.30 -37.44
N ARG A 234 22.13 92.81 -38.58
CA ARG A 234 22.29 93.47 -39.90
C ARG A 234 21.59 94.82 -39.93
N LEU A 235 20.39 94.93 -39.39
CA LEU A 235 19.66 96.20 -39.28
C LEU A 235 20.39 97.18 -38.35
N ALA A 236 20.87 96.72 -37.19
CA ALA A 236 21.65 97.52 -36.24
C ALA A 236 22.98 97.98 -36.85
N ALA A 237 23.70 97.11 -37.56
CA ALA A 237 24.91 97.46 -38.30
C ALA A 237 24.61 98.52 -39.38
N THR A 238 23.50 98.38 -40.12
CA THR A 238 23.07 99.35 -41.14
C THR A 238 22.68 100.70 -40.52
N LEU A 239 22.04 100.70 -39.34
CA LEU A 239 21.71 101.91 -38.58
C LEU A 239 22.96 102.57 -37.99
N LEU A 240 23.92 101.81 -37.49
CA LEU A 240 25.23 102.32 -37.06
C LEU A 240 26.01 102.93 -38.22
N LEU A 241 25.94 102.32 -39.42
CA LEU A 241 26.54 102.86 -40.64
C LEU A 241 25.88 104.20 -41.04
N ARG A 242 24.54 104.30 -40.93
CA ARG A 242 23.82 105.59 -41.08
C ARG A 242 24.17 106.61 -40.01
N LEU A 243 24.32 106.21 -38.75
CA LEU A 243 24.74 107.11 -37.66
C LEU A 243 26.18 107.59 -37.82
N LEU A 244 27.09 106.76 -38.32
CA LEU A 244 28.45 107.16 -38.68
C LEU A 244 28.44 108.17 -39.84
N MET A 245 27.65 107.91 -40.89
CA MET A 245 27.45 108.87 -41.99
C MET A 245 26.85 110.20 -41.51
N LEU A 246 25.92 110.19 -40.56
CA LEU A 246 25.37 111.40 -39.93
C LEU A 246 26.39 112.12 -39.02
N SER A 247 27.24 111.38 -38.29
CA SER A 247 28.32 111.95 -37.48
C SER A 247 29.41 112.61 -38.34
N SER A 248 29.63 112.10 -39.55
CA SER A 248 30.54 112.69 -40.56
C SER A 248 30.08 114.07 -41.04
N CYS A 249 28.77 114.35 -41.00
CA CYS A 249 28.21 115.67 -41.32
C CYS A 249 28.16 116.65 -40.14
N ALA A 250 28.50 116.24 -38.91
CA ALA A 250 28.27 117.06 -37.72
C ALA A 250 29.25 116.86 -36.54
N LYS A 251 30.52 117.27 -36.71
CA LYS A 251 31.19 118.12 -35.70
C LYS A 251 32.53 118.76 -36.12
N LYS A 252 32.49 120.08 -36.18
CA LYS A 252 33.64 120.99 -36.05
C LYS A 252 33.46 121.73 -34.72
N HIS A 253 34.49 121.78 -33.86
CA HIS A 253 34.48 122.26 -32.45
C HIS A 253 33.64 121.39 -31.47
N GLY A 254 33.95 121.24 -30.18
CA GLY A 254 35.12 121.58 -29.34
C GLY A 254 34.81 121.03 -27.92
N SER A 255 35.67 120.24 -27.28
CA SER A 255 36.77 120.61 -26.35
C SER A 255 36.36 120.79 -24.87
N ARG A 256 37.01 120.02 -23.96
CA ARG A 256 37.02 120.09 -22.47
C ARG A 256 35.70 119.77 -21.72
N ASP A 257 35.65 119.36 -20.43
CA ASP A 257 36.54 118.72 -19.41
C ASP A 257 35.59 118.33 -18.23
N SER A 258 35.83 117.44 -17.24
CA SER A 258 36.84 116.40 -16.93
C SER A 258 36.36 115.55 -15.71
N THR A 259 37.02 114.43 -15.36
CA THR A 259 37.00 113.69 -14.04
C THR A 259 35.68 113.05 -13.54
N SER A 260 35.63 111.93 -12.79
CA SER A 260 36.63 110.93 -12.33
C SER A 260 35.94 109.64 -11.79
N SER A 261 36.76 108.60 -11.56
CA SER A 261 36.55 107.49 -10.59
C SER A 261 35.40 106.48 -10.77
N SER A 262 35.75 105.25 -11.17
CA SER A 262 35.83 104.06 -10.28
C SER A 262 35.68 102.74 -11.07
N ALA A 263 36.72 101.90 -11.01
CA ALA A 263 36.64 100.46 -11.35
C ALA A 263 35.97 99.70 -10.16
N PRO A 264 35.60 98.38 -10.23
CA PRO A 264 36.55 97.33 -10.62
C PRO A 264 36.04 96.02 -11.30
N ASN A 265 37.00 95.35 -11.94
CA ASN A 265 37.25 93.89 -11.98
C ASN A 265 36.20 92.85 -12.43
N LEU A 266 36.49 92.26 -13.60
CA LEU A 266 37.09 90.91 -13.73
C LEU A 266 36.80 89.84 -12.65
N LYS A 267 36.06 88.80 -13.05
CA LYS A 267 36.43 87.36 -12.98
C LYS A 267 35.36 86.56 -13.76
N ARG A 268 35.66 85.90 -14.89
CA ARG A 268 36.46 84.66 -15.05
C ARG A 268 35.85 83.49 -14.26
N SER A 269 35.33 82.46 -14.95
CA SER A 269 35.76 81.04 -14.85
C SER A 269 34.65 79.99 -15.12
N ARG A 270 34.99 79.02 -16.00
CA ARG A 270 34.60 77.57 -15.98
C ARG A 270 33.16 77.08 -16.27
N ARG A 271 33.04 76.35 -17.40
CA ARG A 271 32.40 75.02 -17.45
C ARG A 271 33.11 74.04 -16.48
N PRO A 272 32.42 73.02 -15.93
CA PRO A 272 32.55 71.65 -16.48
C PRO A 272 31.21 70.84 -16.42
N SER A 273 30.82 70.07 -17.44
CA SER A 273 31.09 68.63 -17.69
C SER A 273 30.22 67.58 -16.95
N HIS A 274 29.52 66.75 -17.74
CA HIS A 274 29.39 65.28 -17.62
C HIS A 274 29.13 64.54 -16.28
N LYS A 275 27.98 63.84 -16.22
CA LYS A 275 27.72 62.39 -15.89
C LYS A 275 26.33 62.29 -15.22
N ARG A 276 25.37 61.43 -15.62
CA ARG A 276 25.32 59.97 -15.90
C ARG A 276 25.33 59.09 -14.63
N ALA A 277 24.11 58.70 -14.22
CA ALA A 277 23.66 57.42 -13.63
C ALA A 277 24.21 56.86 -12.29
N LYS A 278 23.27 56.59 -11.35
CA LYS A 278 23.07 55.39 -10.48
C LYS A 278 21.94 55.75 -9.48
N ILE A 279 20.89 54.97 -9.20
CA ILE A 279 20.74 53.55 -8.80
C ILE A 279 21.60 53.16 -7.58
N SER A 280 21.01 53.32 -6.39
CA SER A 280 20.98 52.34 -5.28
C SER A 280 20.23 52.97 -4.09
N SER A 281 19.03 52.51 -3.69
CA SER A 281 18.84 51.43 -2.71
C SER A 281 19.81 51.45 -1.51
N LYS A 282 19.36 52.01 -0.37
CA LYS A 282 19.34 51.33 0.95
C LYS A 282 18.79 52.21 2.09
N LEU A 283 18.27 51.49 3.10
CA LEU A 283 18.12 51.88 4.51
C LEU A 283 17.10 53.00 4.85
N LYS A 284 15.91 52.56 5.27
CA LYS A 284 15.56 52.76 6.69
C LYS A 284 14.75 51.59 7.24
N GLY A 285 15.40 50.79 8.09
CA GLY A 285 14.71 49.80 8.93
C GLY A 285 14.18 50.45 10.21
N ARG A 286 12.90 50.23 10.47
CA ARG A 286 12.19 50.23 11.76
C ARG A 286 11.05 49.23 11.52
N SER A 287 10.99 48.03 12.11
CA SER A 287 11.13 47.70 13.53
C SER A 287 10.27 48.61 14.40
N LEU A 288 9.01 48.24 14.60
CA LEU A 288 8.51 47.75 15.89
C LEU A 288 7.00 47.45 15.87
N LEU A 289 6.63 46.38 16.59
CA LEU A 289 5.38 46.18 17.36
C LEU A 289 4.01 46.00 16.65
N MET A 290 3.37 44.87 16.98
CA MET A 290 1.93 44.63 17.15
C MET A 290 1.07 44.62 15.85
N GLN A 291 0.13 43.69 15.64
CA GLN A 291 -0.49 42.65 16.48
C GLN A 291 -0.36 41.26 15.84
#